data_AF-A0A426QL20-F1
#
_entry.id   AF-A0A426QL20-F1
#
_cell.length_a   1.000
_cell.length_b   1.000
_cell.length_c   1.000
_cell.angle_alpha   90.00
_cell.angle_beta   90.00
_cell.angle_gamma   90.00
#
_symmetry.space_group_name_H-M   'P 1'
#
loop_
_entity.id
_entity.type
_entity.pdbx_description
1 polymer ?
#
loop_
_entity_poly.entity_id
_entity_poly.type
_entity_poly.pdbx_seq_one_letter_code
_entity_poly.pdbx_strand_id
1 'polypeptide(L)'
;MTKPHTTMTFCVGLLTLLALSSAQGALVSRLGGQAYYDTDLNITWLADANYAYTSGYVDTISTTHGDGRMNWQQAYDWASKLEFGGSTDWRLPQALPVNDVEYIRDLSFDGSTDVGYNITSPNNELSYMFLANLQNSSFYDTDGNIRNEGDYGLQNIGVFTNLYEYYYWTNNTVPDLAYYSWGFSNIVGGQRMYYEPSEHYAWAVMDGDIATVPVPAGIYLIVSGGLGLLAIGRGVSSPFRRRPNLATPVKAKTA
;
A
#
# COMPACT_ATOMS: atom_id res chain seq x y z
N MET A 1 69.32 21.57 -41.17
CA MET A 1 69.05 21.64 -39.72
C MET A 1 67.55 21.83 -39.53
N THR A 2 66.83 20.73 -39.50
CA THR A 2 65.36 20.62 -39.54
C THR A 2 64.81 20.58 -38.11
N LYS A 3 63.99 21.56 -37.73
CA LYS A 3 63.32 21.60 -36.42
C LYS A 3 62.09 20.67 -36.44
N PRO A 4 61.89 19.82 -35.43
CA PRO A 4 60.72 18.94 -35.37
C PRO A 4 59.47 19.65 -34.82
N HIS A 5 58.32 19.19 -35.32
CA HIS A 5 56.97 19.57 -34.94
C HIS A 5 56.62 19.08 -33.52
N THR A 6 55.93 19.92 -32.74
CA THR A 6 55.30 19.51 -31.47
C THR A 6 53.80 19.70 -31.62
N THR A 7 53.09 18.61 -31.89
CA THR A 7 51.63 18.56 -31.93
C THR A 7 51.13 18.36 -30.51
N MET A 8 50.39 19.33 -29.98
CA MET A 8 49.83 19.32 -28.63
C MET A 8 48.49 18.56 -28.63
N THR A 9 48.51 17.31 -28.19
CA THR A 9 47.31 16.48 -28.04
C THR A 9 46.59 16.85 -26.74
N PHE A 10 45.39 17.44 -26.84
CA PHE A 10 44.49 17.65 -25.71
C PHE A 10 43.69 16.35 -25.45
N CYS A 11 44.04 15.60 -24.41
CA CYS A 11 43.20 14.54 -23.89
C CYS A 11 42.13 15.16 -22.98
N VAL A 12 40.91 15.31 -23.47
CA VAL A 12 39.75 15.63 -22.63
C VAL A 12 39.32 14.34 -21.92
N GLY A 13 39.64 14.22 -20.64
CA GLY A 13 39.16 13.15 -19.79
C GLY A 13 37.65 13.29 -19.56
N LEU A 14 36.89 12.28 -19.97
CA LEU A 14 35.46 12.17 -19.68
C LEU A 14 35.28 11.76 -18.22
N LEU A 15 34.92 12.70 -17.36
CA LEU A 15 34.58 12.44 -15.96
C LEU A 15 33.14 11.92 -15.90
N THR A 16 32.94 10.61 -15.83
CA THR A 16 31.63 10.01 -15.57
C THR A 16 31.26 10.21 -14.10
N LEU A 17 30.31 11.11 -13.85
CA LEU A 17 29.69 11.31 -12.54
C LEU A 17 28.75 10.13 -12.27
N LEU A 18 29.20 9.14 -11.49
CA LEU A 18 28.32 8.11 -10.93
C LEU A 18 27.50 8.77 -9.82
N ALA A 19 26.27 9.16 -10.14
CA ALA A 19 25.27 9.50 -9.14
C ALA A 19 24.94 8.20 -8.39
N LEU A 20 25.49 8.05 -7.18
CA LEU A 20 25.00 7.10 -6.20
C LEU A 20 23.62 7.59 -5.78
N SER A 21 22.56 7.09 -6.42
CA SER A 21 21.23 7.14 -5.83
C SER A 21 21.32 6.35 -4.52
N SER A 22 21.14 7.03 -3.38
CA SER A 22 20.91 6.31 -2.13
C SER A 22 19.70 5.41 -2.36
N ALA A 23 19.88 4.11 -2.17
CA ALA A 23 18.78 3.17 -2.13
C ALA A 23 18.00 3.46 -0.84
N GLN A 24 17.13 4.47 -0.87
CA GLN A 24 16.00 4.53 0.04
C GLN A 24 15.05 3.43 -0.45
N GLY A 25 14.75 2.45 0.41
CA GLY A 25 13.77 1.43 0.08
C GLY A 25 12.49 2.06 -0.41
N ALA A 26 12.00 1.53 -1.51
CA ALA A 26 10.84 2.07 -2.18
C ALA A 26 9.66 1.15 -1.89
N LEU A 27 8.55 1.72 -1.43
CA LEU A 27 7.25 1.06 -1.51
C LEU A 27 6.88 0.91 -2.99
N VAL A 28 7.05 -0.29 -3.53
CA VAL A 28 6.80 -0.56 -4.94
C VAL A 28 5.39 -1.11 -5.13
N SER A 29 4.58 -0.39 -5.89
CA SER A 29 3.20 -0.80 -6.19
C SER A 29 3.12 -2.22 -6.77
N ARG A 30 2.16 -2.99 -6.28
CA ARG A 30 1.73 -4.31 -6.76
C ARG A 30 0.22 -4.30 -6.95
N LEU A 31 -0.26 -5.25 -7.74
CA LEU A 31 -1.71 -5.46 -7.96
C LEU A 31 -2.46 -4.18 -8.41
N GLY A 32 -1.78 -3.29 -9.15
CA GLY A 32 -2.36 -2.01 -9.57
C GLY A 32 -2.59 -0.99 -8.45
N GLY A 33 -1.77 -1.01 -7.39
CA GLY A 33 -1.85 -0.08 -6.26
C GLY A 33 -2.66 -0.60 -5.07
N GLN A 34 -3.07 -1.86 -5.11
CA GLN A 34 -3.80 -2.53 -4.03
C GLN A 34 -2.87 -3.14 -2.97
N ALA A 35 -1.58 -3.24 -3.25
CA ALA A 35 -0.55 -3.66 -2.32
C ALA A 35 0.78 -2.97 -2.67
N TYR A 36 1.69 -2.88 -1.71
CA TYR A 36 3.00 -2.25 -1.89
C TYR A 36 4.08 -3.12 -1.28
N TYR A 37 5.01 -3.56 -2.13
CA TYR A 37 6.19 -4.29 -1.71
C TYR A 37 7.21 -3.33 -1.11
N ASP A 38 7.58 -3.57 0.14
CA ASP A 38 8.63 -2.89 0.88
C ASP A 38 9.95 -3.62 0.64
N THR A 39 10.86 -2.96 -0.09
CA THR A 39 12.16 -3.56 -0.45
C THR A 39 13.14 -3.63 0.71
N ASP A 40 12.95 -2.84 1.77
CA ASP A 40 13.86 -2.82 2.92
C ASP A 40 13.51 -3.93 3.91
N LEU A 41 12.21 -4.12 4.15
CA LEU A 41 11.71 -5.18 5.02
C LEU A 41 11.52 -6.52 4.29
N ASN A 42 11.52 -6.51 2.95
CA ASN A 42 11.16 -7.66 2.11
C ASN A 42 9.78 -8.23 2.50
N ILE A 43 8.78 -7.36 2.61
CA ILE A 43 7.38 -7.72 2.87
C ILE A 43 6.45 -6.92 1.95
N THR A 44 5.22 -7.38 1.76
CA THR A 44 4.18 -6.68 1.02
C THR A 44 3.09 -6.19 1.96
N TRP A 45 2.84 -4.89 1.97
CA TRP A 45 1.75 -4.25 2.70
C TRP A 45 0.48 -4.19 1.86
N LEU A 46 -0.67 -4.48 2.45
CA LEU A 46 -1.95 -4.20 1.81
C LEU A 46 -2.17 -2.67 1.76
N ALA A 47 -2.66 -2.13 0.63
CA ALA A 47 -2.78 -0.67 0.46
C ALA A 47 -3.82 -0.03 1.40
N ASP A 48 -4.87 -0.79 1.71
CA ASP A 48 -5.91 -0.44 2.67
C ASP A 48 -5.54 -0.94 4.07
N ALA A 49 -5.11 -0.03 4.94
CA ALA A 49 -4.69 -0.34 6.30
C ALA A 49 -5.86 -0.71 7.25
N ASN A 50 -7.10 -0.69 6.76
CA ASN A 50 -8.29 -1.14 7.48
C ASN A 50 -9.12 -2.11 6.61
N TYR A 51 -8.47 -2.97 5.84
CA TYR A 51 -9.16 -3.86 4.89
C TYR A 51 -10.15 -4.82 5.55
N ALA A 52 -9.95 -5.18 6.83
CA ALA A 52 -10.93 -5.96 7.59
C ALA A 52 -12.32 -5.28 7.61
N TYR A 53 -12.34 -3.95 7.66
CA TYR A 53 -13.57 -3.18 7.58
C TYR A 53 -14.10 -3.10 6.15
N THR A 54 -13.28 -2.66 5.20
CA THR A 54 -13.74 -2.36 3.84
C THR A 54 -14.12 -3.61 3.02
N SER A 55 -13.58 -4.78 3.40
CA SER A 55 -14.02 -6.08 2.88
C SER A 55 -15.34 -6.57 3.48
N GLY A 56 -15.85 -5.92 4.53
CA GLY A 56 -17.04 -6.33 5.28
C GLY A 56 -16.79 -7.46 6.27
N TYR A 57 -15.54 -7.87 6.51
CA TYR A 57 -15.23 -8.94 7.46
C TYR A 57 -15.68 -8.58 8.88
N VAL A 58 -15.41 -7.36 9.34
CA VAL A 58 -15.74 -6.94 10.72
C VAL A 58 -17.24 -7.01 11.00
N ASP A 59 -18.08 -6.71 10.02
CA ASP A 59 -19.55 -6.81 10.15
C ASP A 59 -20.03 -8.26 10.41
N THR A 60 -19.20 -9.26 10.10
CA THR A 60 -19.51 -10.68 10.35
C THR A 60 -19.18 -11.15 11.76
N ILE A 61 -18.31 -10.42 12.47
CA ILE A 61 -17.78 -10.82 13.79
C ILE A 61 -18.09 -9.82 14.91
N SER A 62 -18.52 -8.60 14.58
CA SER A 62 -18.85 -7.55 15.54
C SER A 62 -20.24 -6.98 15.25
N THR A 63 -21.07 -6.90 16.29
CA THR A 63 -22.41 -6.28 16.22
C THR A 63 -22.45 -4.87 16.84
N THR A 64 -21.32 -4.41 17.39
CA THR A 64 -21.24 -3.16 18.16
C THR A 64 -20.29 -2.14 17.54
N HIS A 65 -19.33 -2.54 16.72
CA HIS A 65 -18.24 -1.66 16.25
C HIS A 65 -18.04 -1.77 14.74
N GLY A 66 -18.70 -0.89 13.99
CA GLY A 66 -18.64 -0.81 12.54
C GLY A 66 -17.56 0.15 12.02
N ASP A 67 -16.39 0.20 12.65
CA ASP A 67 -15.27 1.06 12.22
C ASP A 67 -13.99 0.30 11.88
N GLY A 68 -13.96 -1.03 12.06
CA GLY A 68 -12.84 -1.90 11.69
C GLY A 68 -11.96 -2.37 12.83
N ARG A 69 -12.13 -1.83 14.03
CA ARG A 69 -11.33 -2.25 15.18
C ARG A 69 -11.75 -3.64 15.64
N MET A 70 -10.77 -4.42 16.06
CA MET A 70 -10.93 -5.81 16.48
C MET A 70 -10.09 -6.07 17.73
N ASN A 71 -10.51 -7.03 18.55
CA ASN A 71 -9.62 -7.59 19.55
C ASN A 71 -8.48 -8.37 18.87
N TRP A 72 -7.41 -8.68 19.61
CA TRP A 72 -6.22 -9.28 19.00
C TRP A 72 -6.51 -10.63 18.32
N GLN A 73 -7.29 -11.50 18.97
CA GLN A 73 -7.62 -12.81 18.41
C GLN A 73 -8.44 -12.69 17.11
N GLN A 74 -9.40 -11.77 17.05
CA GLN A 74 -10.17 -11.48 15.85
C GLN A 74 -9.28 -10.96 14.72
N ALA A 75 -8.35 -10.05 15.02
CA ALA A 75 -7.39 -9.51 14.05
C ALA A 75 -6.46 -10.60 13.51
N TYR A 76 -5.95 -11.47 14.39
CA TYR A 76 -5.12 -12.62 14.01
C TYR A 76 -5.90 -13.62 13.13
N ASP A 77 -7.12 -13.95 13.52
CA ASP A 77 -8.00 -14.86 12.77
C ASP A 77 -8.39 -14.30 11.40
N TRP A 78 -8.58 -12.98 11.31
CA TRP A 78 -8.83 -12.30 10.04
C TRP A 78 -7.62 -12.41 9.11
N ALA A 79 -6.45 -11.98 9.58
CA ALA A 79 -5.25 -11.92 8.76
C ALA A 79 -4.83 -13.32 8.27
N SER A 80 -4.86 -14.33 9.16
CA SER A 80 -4.49 -15.72 8.85
C SER A 80 -5.43 -16.43 7.86
N LYS A 81 -6.64 -15.89 7.64
CA LYS A 81 -7.63 -16.42 6.69
C LYS A 81 -7.80 -15.52 5.47
N LEU A 82 -7.05 -14.42 5.39
CA LEU A 82 -7.18 -13.45 4.31
C LEU A 82 -6.64 -14.06 3.01
N GLU A 83 -7.49 -14.10 1.99
CA GLU A 83 -7.09 -14.38 0.62
C GLU A 83 -7.18 -13.08 -0.18
N PHE A 84 -6.03 -12.55 -0.60
CA PHE A 84 -5.98 -11.29 -1.36
C PHE A 84 -4.87 -11.33 -2.39
N GLY A 85 -5.16 -10.85 -3.60
CA GLY A 85 -4.16 -10.75 -4.66
C GLY A 85 -3.61 -12.10 -5.17
N GLY A 86 -4.33 -13.20 -4.93
CA GLY A 86 -3.89 -14.55 -5.29
C GLY A 86 -2.94 -15.22 -4.28
N SER A 87 -2.82 -14.67 -3.07
CA SER A 87 -2.04 -15.27 -1.99
C SER A 87 -2.86 -15.33 -0.69
N THR A 88 -2.50 -16.31 0.14
CA THR A 88 -3.15 -16.68 1.41
C THR A 88 -2.22 -16.47 2.61
N ASP A 89 -0.97 -16.05 2.38
CA ASP A 89 0.07 -15.98 3.41
C ASP A 89 0.09 -14.63 4.11
N TRP A 90 -1.08 -14.05 4.32
CA TRP A 90 -1.24 -12.77 5.02
C TRP A 90 -1.16 -12.98 6.54
N ARG A 91 -0.58 -12.01 7.23
CA ARG A 91 -0.41 -11.99 8.67
C ARG A 91 -0.52 -10.55 9.19
N LEU A 92 -0.65 -10.41 10.50
CA LEU A 92 -0.40 -9.13 11.14
C LEU A 92 1.10 -8.78 11.04
N PRO A 93 1.47 -7.50 11.17
CA PRO A 93 2.87 -7.09 11.13
C PRO A 93 3.59 -7.57 12.37
N GLN A 94 4.88 -7.86 12.28
CA GLN A 94 5.68 -8.37 13.37
C GLN A 94 6.25 -7.26 14.26
N ALA A 95 6.40 -7.60 15.53
CA ALA A 95 7.22 -6.89 16.51
C ALA A 95 8.13 -7.93 17.20
N LEU A 96 9.29 -8.18 16.60
CA LEU A 96 10.32 -9.07 17.12
C LEU A 96 11.37 -8.28 17.93
N PRO A 97 12.14 -8.96 18.81
CA PRO A 97 13.19 -8.32 19.60
C PRO A 97 14.09 -7.41 18.79
N VAL A 98 14.25 -6.15 19.21
CA VAL A 98 15.11 -5.16 18.54
C VAL A 98 16.56 -5.63 18.40
N ASN A 99 17.01 -6.53 19.29
CA ASN A 99 18.37 -7.06 19.36
C ASN A 99 18.51 -8.48 18.80
N ASP A 100 17.47 -9.05 18.16
CA ASP A 100 17.41 -10.43 17.65
C ASP A 100 17.54 -11.55 18.69
N VAL A 101 17.55 -11.24 19.99
CA VAL A 101 17.81 -12.19 21.08
C VAL A 101 16.64 -12.29 22.03
N GLU A 102 16.24 -11.18 22.65
CA GLU A 102 15.21 -11.15 23.70
C GLU A 102 14.53 -9.79 23.78
N TYR A 103 13.28 -9.78 24.25
CA TYR A 103 12.55 -8.52 24.45
C TYR A 103 13.11 -7.74 25.63
N ILE A 104 13.65 -6.55 25.37
CA ILE A 104 14.05 -5.56 26.35
C ILE A 104 12.86 -4.62 26.58
N ARG A 105 12.20 -4.73 27.74
CA ARG A 105 10.96 -4.00 28.03
C ARG A 105 11.14 -2.74 28.88
N ASP A 106 12.39 -2.33 29.11
CA ASP A 106 12.69 -1.04 29.71
C ASP A 106 12.32 0.07 28.74
N LEU A 107 11.68 1.12 29.26
CA LEU A 107 11.31 2.27 28.42
C LEU A 107 12.56 2.93 27.86
N SER A 108 12.64 3.05 26.54
CA SER A 108 13.62 3.90 25.87
C SER A 108 12.98 4.92 24.92
N PHE A 109 13.73 5.97 24.63
CA PHE A 109 13.38 7.01 23.66
C PHE A 109 14.23 6.94 22.40
N ASP A 110 15.34 6.21 22.39
CA ASP A 110 16.30 6.16 21.26
C ASP A 110 16.10 4.95 20.33
N GLY A 111 15.07 4.14 20.57
CA GLY A 111 14.78 2.93 19.80
C GLY A 111 15.62 1.70 20.17
N SER A 112 16.41 1.74 21.24
CA SER A 112 17.28 0.63 21.66
C SER A 112 16.56 -0.52 22.40
N THR A 113 15.27 -0.37 22.71
CA THR A 113 14.46 -1.37 23.43
C THR A 113 13.12 -1.60 22.73
N ASP A 114 12.40 -2.65 23.10
CA ASP A 114 11.12 -3.04 22.48
C ASP A 114 9.90 -2.26 22.99
N VAL A 115 10.08 -1.48 24.06
CA VAL A 115 9.06 -0.61 24.65
C VAL A 115 9.55 0.82 24.58
N GLY A 116 8.96 1.64 23.73
CA GLY A 116 9.45 3.00 23.57
C GLY A 116 9.10 3.68 22.28
N TYR A 117 9.97 4.61 21.91
CA TYR A 117 9.84 5.52 20.79
C TYR A 117 11.07 5.43 19.88
N ASN A 118 10.94 5.97 18.66
CA ASN A 118 12.01 6.01 17.66
C ASN A 118 12.64 4.63 17.32
N ILE A 119 11.86 3.54 17.43
CA ILE A 119 12.31 2.17 17.08
C ILE A 119 12.34 2.00 15.55
N THR A 120 13.50 2.15 14.93
CA THR A 120 13.67 1.97 13.47
C THR A 120 14.25 0.59 13.10
N SER A 121 14.17 -0.38 14.01
CA SER A 121 14.63 -1.74 13.73
C SER A 121 13.70 -2.42 12.69
N PRO A 122 14.23 -3.07 11.64
CA PRO A 122 13.44 -3.84 10.68
C PRO A 122 12.60 -4.97 11.32
N ASN A 123 12.96 -5.39 12.52
CA ASN A 123 12.23 -6.39 13.30
C ASN A 123 10.85 -5.91 13.80
N ASN A 124 10.59 -4.60 13.73
CA ASN A 124 9.37 -3.97 14.21
C ASN A 124 8.67 -3.28 13.04
N GLU A 125 7.92 -4.05 12.25
CA GLU A 125 7.43 -3.67 10.93
C GLU A 125 6.52 -2.44 10.96
N LEU A 126 5.61 -2.33 11.95
CA LEU A 126 4.76 -1.13 12.10
C LEU A 126 5.58 0.11 12.49
N SER A 127 6.58 -0.06 13.36
CA SER A 127 7.42 1.06 13.79
C SER A 127 8.32 1.53 12.65
N TYR A 128 8.89 0.60 11.89
CA TYR A 128 9.66 0.88 10.68
C TYR A 128 8.81 1.56 9.61
N MET A 129 7.59 1.05 9.36
CA MET A 129 6.64 1.69 8.44
C MET A 129 6.36 3.14 8.86
N PHE A 130 6.07 3.38 10.13
CA PHE A 130 5.75 4.72 10.62
C PHE A 130 6.95 5.68 10.54
N LEU A 131 8.12 5.26 11.02
CA LEU A 131 9.28 6.13 11.20
C LEU A 131 10.16 6.24 9.95
N ALA A 132 10.44 5.12 9.27
CA ALA A 132 11.38 5.08 8.15
C ALA A 132 10.69 5.20 6.79
N ASN A 133 9.57 4.50 6.57
CA ASN A 133 8.88 4.54 5.27
C ASN A 133 8.03 5.80 5.12
N LEU A 134 7.24 6.12 6.14
CA LEU A 134 6.32 7.26 6.12
C LEU A 134 6.96 8.55 6.67
N GLN A 135 8.15 8.45 7.28
CA GLN A 135 8.88 9.61 7.81
C GLN A 135 8.07 10.41 8.83
N ASN A 136 7.21 9.73 9.60
CA ASN A 136 6.53 10.33 10.75
C ASN A 136 7.49 10.42 11.93
N SER A 137 7.12 11.22 12.93
CA SER A 137 7.93 11.41 14.14
C SER A 137 7.19 10.93 15.39
N SER A 138 7.92 10.28 16.29
CA SER A 138 7.42 9.91 17.61
C SER A 138 7.13 11.13 18.50
N PHE A 139 6.41 10.96 19.59
CA PHE A 139 6.14 12.03 20.55
C PHE A 139 7.41 12.52 21.28
N TYR A 140 8.31 11.61 21.65
CA TYR A 140 9.61 11.94 22.22
C TYR A 140 10.71 11.87 21.17
N ASP A 141 11.64 12.83 21.18
CA ASP A 141 12.92 12.69 20.46
C ASP A 141 13.84 11.64 21.11
N THR A 142 14.99 11.39 20.50
CA THR A 142 15.94 10.36 20.96
C THR A 142 16.56 10.67 22.32
N ASP A 143 16.55 11.94 22.74
CA ASP A 143 17.05 12.39 24.05
C ASP A 143 15.93 12.34 25.12
N GLY A 144 14.70 11.99 24.73
CA GLY A 144 13.55 11.93 25.63
C GLY A 144 12.85 13.27 25.84
N ASN A 145 13.11 14.28 25.00
CA ASN A 145 12.36 15.54 25.05
C ASN A 145 11.04 15.41 24.27
N ILE A 146 10.01 16.09 24.77
CA ILE A 146 8.71 16.15 24.10
C ILE A 146 8.81 17.05 22.87
N ARG A 147 8.34 16.57 21.71
CA ARG A 147 8.18 17.37 20.49
C ARG A 147 6.96 18.31 20.60
N ASN A 148 6.96 19.41 19.86
CA ASN A 148 5.81 20.31 19.86
C ASN A 148 4.58 19.63 19.23
N GLU A 149 3.40 20.13 19.58
CA GLU A 149 2.17 19.73 18.89
C GLU A 149 2.28 19.97 17.38
N GLY A 150 1.92 18.97 16.60
CA GLY A 150 2.07 18.97 15.13
C GLY A 150 3.41 18.45 14.60
N ASP A 151 4.43 18.31 15.46
CA ASP A 151 5.75 17.75 15.08
C ASP A 151 5.84 16.23 15.31
N TYR A 152 4.75 15.57 15.69
CA TYR A 152 4.68 14.13 15.95
C TYR A 152 3.36 13.51 15.47
N GLY A 153 3.28 12.19 15.56
CA GLY A 153 2.10 11.41 15.22
C GLY A 153 1.99 11.12 13.73
N LEU A 154 0.83 10.64 13.30
CA LEU A 154 0.58 10.24 11.92
C LEU A 154 0.32 11.46 11.02
N GLN A 155 1.40 12.10 10.56
CA GLN A 155 1.35 13.25 9.66
C GLN A 155 1.38 12.85 8.18
N ASN A 156 1.93 11.67 7.89
CA ASN A 156 2.09 11.13 6.55
C ASN A 156 1.58 9.70 6.49
N ILE A 157 0.68 9.43 5.55
CA ILE A 157 0.15 8.08 5.25
C ILE A 157 0.69 7.52 3.93
N GLY A 158 1.49 8.31 3.20
CA GLY A 158 2.12 7.92 1.95
C GLY A 158 1.09 7.48 0.90
N VAL A 159 1.27 6.26 0.41
CA VAL A 159 0.44 5.63 -0.64
C VAL A 159 -0.73 4.82 -0.08
N PHE A 160 -0.89 4.79 1.24
CA PHE A 160 -1.89 3.96 1.92
C PHE A 160 -3.20 4.70 2.14
N THR A 161 -4.28 3.93 2.27
CA THR A 161 -5.62 4.43 2.59
C THR A 161 -6.11 3.82 3.91
N ASN A 162 -7.03 4.49 4.60
CA ASN A 162 -7.60 4.05 5.87
C ASN A 162 -6.56 3.76 6.96
N LEU A 163 -5.40 4.42 6.88
CA LEU A 163 -4.41 4.45 7.95
C LEU A 163 -4.79 5.57 8.91
N TYR A 164 -5.12 5.22 10.15
CA TYR A 164 -5.66 6.14 11.14
C TYR A 164 -4.69 6.39 12.28
N GLU A 165 -4.86 7.55 12.92
CA GLU A 165 -4.14 7.93 14.12
C GLU A 165 -4.70 7.16 15.33
N TYR A 166 -4.35 5.88 15.44
CA TYR A 166 -4.82 4.99 16.50
C TYR A 166 -3.80 3.87 16.77
N TYR A 167 -4.16 2.91 17.61
CA TYR A 167 -3.39 1.72 17.90
C TYR A 167 -3.59 0.63 16.83
N TYR A 168 -2.52 -0.07 16.51
CA TYR A 168 -2.50 -1.19 15.57
C TYR A 168 -1.90 -2.43 16.25
N TRP A 169 -2.55 -3.57 16.04
CA TRP A 169 -2.06 -4.86 16.51
C TRP A 169 -0.87 -5.34 15.70
N THR A 170 0.07 -5.99 16.40
CA THR A 170 1.12 -6.80 15.78
C THR A 170 0.77 -8.29 15.92
N ASN A 171 1.52 -9.15 15.24
CA ASN A 171 1.37 -10.60 15.26
C ASN A 171 1.86 -11.27 16.55
N ASN A 172 2.60 -10.55 17.39
CA ASN A 172 3.38 -11.14 18.48
C ASN A 172 2.67 -10.97 19.83
N THR A 173 2.41 -12.08 20.50
CA THR A 173 2.05 -12.07 21.93
C THR A 173 3.27 -11.73 22.78
N VAL A 174 3.02 -11.27 24.00
CA VAL A 174 4.08 -10.90 24.94
C VAL A 174 4.49 -12.10 25.78
N PRO A 175 5.77 -12.53 25.76
CA PRO A 175 6.23 -13.61 26.62
C PRO A 175 6.00 -13.32 28.11
N ASP A 176 5.56 -14.35 28.82
CA ASP A 176 5.31 -14.34 30.27
C ASP A 176 4.25 -13.33 30.75
N LEU A 177 3.43 -12.79 29.83
CA LEU A 177 2.35 -11.87 30.15
C LEU A 177 1.05 -12.28 29.43
N ALA A 178 0.23 -13.06 30.12
CA ALA A 178 -1.03 -13.56 29.55
C ALA A 178 -1.99 -12.42 29.19
N TYR A 179 -2.68 -12.58 28.05
CA TYR A 179 -3.65 -11.61 27.51
C TYR A 179 -3.04 -10.28 27.05
N TYR A 180 -1.74 -10.23 26.77
CA TYR A 180 -1.10 -9.06 26.21
C TYR A 180 -0.39 -9.41 24.91
N SER A 181 -0.59 -8.54 23.93
CA SER A 181 0.09 -8.59 22.65
C SER A 181 0.76 -7.26 22.35
N TRP A 182 1.80 -7.30 21.53
CA TRP A 182 2.50 -6.11 21.10
C TRP A 182 1.62 -5.28 20.15
N GLY A 183 1.74 -3.97 20.25
CA GLY A 183 1.05 -3.03 19.37
C GLY A 183 1.82 -1.74 19.19
N PHE A 184 1.45 -1.01 18.16
CA PHE A 184 2.07 0.26 17.82
C PHE A 184 1.01 1.37 17.82
N SER A 185 1.36 2.53 18.38
CA SER A 185 0.50 3.70 18.42
C SER A 185 0.90 4.68 17.32
N ASN A 186 0.05 4.86 16.31
CA ASN A 186 0.21 5.92 15.31
C ASN A 186 -0.08 7.33 15.88
N ILE A 187 -0.69 7.42 17.07
CA ILE A 187 -0.96 8.69 17.77
C ILE A 187 0.35 9.33 18.23
N VAL A 188 1.23 8.53 18.81
CA VAL A 188 2.47 9.02 19.44
C VAL A 188 3.74 8.39 18.86
N GLY A 189 3.62 7.54 17.85
CA GLY A 189 4.74 6.82 17.24
C GLY A 189 5.51 5.96 18.25
N GLY A 190 4.81 5.12 19.02
CA GLY A 190 5.43 4.33 20.09
C GLY A 190 4.91 2.90 20.17
N GLN A 191 5.81 1.97 20.48
CA GLN A 191 5.49 0.55 20.68
C GLN A 191 5.29 0.23 22.17
N ARG A 192 4.22 -0.50 22.47
CA ARG A 192 3.89 -1.00 23.82
C ARG A 192 3.12 -2.31 23.74
N MET A 193 2.85 -2.89 24.91
CA MET A 193 1.95 -4.04 25.07
C MET A 193 0.53 -3.56 25.39
N TYR A 194 -0.47 -4.19 24.78
CA TYR A 194 -1.88 -3.87 25.00
C TYR A 194 -2.67 -5.11 25.37
N TYR A 195 -3.72 -4.90 26.17
CA TYR A 195 -4.61 -5.95 26.64
C TYR A 195 -5.45 -6.49 25.48
N GLU A 196 -5.34 -7.78 25.18
CA GLU A 196 -5.88 -8.41 23.96
C GLU A 196 -7.39 -8.20 23.74
N PRO A 197 -8.25 -8.16 24.77
CA PRO A 197 -9.67 -7.81 24.60
C PRO A 197 -9.96 -6.36 24.21
N SER A 198 -8.97 -5.46 24.24
CA SER A 198 -9.10 -4.10 23.73
C SER A 198 -9.26 -4.13 22.21
N GLU A 199 -9.86 -3.10 21.63
CA GLU A 199 -10.08 -3.06 20.19
C GLU A 199 -9.12 -2.06 19.51
N HIS A 200 -8.32 -2.58 18.57
CA HIS A 200 -7.33 -1.85 17.78
C HIS A 200 -7.46 -2.21 16.30
N TYR A 201 -6.84 -1.42 15.42
CA TYR A 201 -6.84 -1.71 13.99
C TYR A 201 -5.87 -2.84 13.64
N ALA A 202 -6.11 -3.47 12.50
CA ALA A 202 -5.31 -4.56 11.97
C ALA A 202 -4.92 -4.24 10.52
N TRP A 203 -3.61 -4.30 10.24
CA TRP A 203 -3.07 -4.03 8.91
C TRP A 203 -2.32 -5.27 8.40
N ALA A 204 -2.83 -5.89 7.34
CA ALA A 204 -2.25 -7.11 6.82
C ALA A 204 -0.95 -6.86 6.03
N VAL A 205 0.03 -7.72 6.27
CA VAL A 205 1.26 -7.84 5.50
C VAL A 205 1.51 -9.29 5.09
N MET A 206 2.43 -9.49 4.16
CA MET A 206 2.88 -10.80 3.71
C MET A 206 4.38 -10.79 3.52
N ASP A 207 5.03 -11.91 3.83
CA ASP A 207 6.47 -12.06 3.59
C ASP A 207 6.79 -12.06 2.08
N GLY A 208 7.83 -11.31 1.71
CA GLY A 208 8.30 -11.21 0.34
C GLY A 208 7.41 -10.35 -0.57
N ASP A 209 7.67 -10.50 -1.87
CA ASP A 209 6.97 -9.79 -2.93
C ASP A 209 5.77 -10.60 -3.44
N ILE A 210 4.58 -9.99 -3.47
CA ILE A 210 3.41 -10.60 -4.09
C ILE A 210 3.60 -10.63 -5.61
N ALA A 211 3.58 -11.84 -6.18
CA ALA A 211 3.78 -12.04 -7.61
C ALA A 211 2.79 -11.18 -8.41
N THR A 212 3.31 -10.35 -9.33
CA THR A 212 2.45 -9.63 -10.26
C THR A 212 1.82 -10.66 -11.21
N VAL A 213 0.52 -10.93 -11.05
CA VAL A 213 -0.21 -11.72 -12.04
C VAL A 213 -0.09 -10.98 -13.38
N PRO A 214 0.51 -11.58 -14.43
CA PRO A 214 0.54 -10.95 -15.74
C PRO A 214 -0.92 -10.76 -16.17
N VAL A 215 -1.32 -9.50 -16.39
CA VAL A 215 -2.65 -9.22 -16.92
C VAL A 215 -2.81 -10.06 -18.19
N PRO A 216 -3.78 -10.99 -18.28
CA PRO A 216 -3.91 -11.84 -19.45
C PRO A 216 -3.97 -10.94 -20.68
N ALA A 217 -3.18 -11.27 -21.71
CA ALA A 217 -3.03 -10.47 -22.94
C ALA A 217 -4.38 -10.09 -23.62
N GLY A 218 -5.49 -10.69 -23.21
CA GLY A 218 -6.85 -10.34 -23.61
C GLY A 218 -7.32 -8.92 -23.25
N ILE A 219 -6.80 -8.28 -22.19
CA ILE A 219 -7.20 -6.89 -21.87
C ILE A 219 -6.65 -5.90 -22.92
N TYR A 220 -5.48 -6.16 -23.49
CA TYR A 220 -4.95 -5.37 -24.60
C TYR A 220 -5.71 -5.58 -25.92
N LEU A 221 -6.35 -6.73 -26.12
CA LEU A 221 -7.19 -6.99 -27.31
C LEU A 221 -8.51 -6.21 -27.28
N ILE A 222 -9.06 -5.90 -26.10
CA ILE A 222 -10.28 -5.09 -26.00
C ILE A 222 -9.98 -3.62 -26.29
N VAL A 223 -8.82 -3.12 -25.86
CA VAL A 223 -8.38 -1.74 -26.15
C VAL A 223 -7.93 -1.57 -27.61
N SER A 224 -7.37 -2.61 -28.25
CA SER A 224 -6.95 -2.55 -29.66
C SER A 224 -8.02 -3.01 -30.67
N GLY A 225 -9.03 -3.79 -30.24
CA GLY A 225 -10.12 -4.28 -31.09
C GLY A 225 -11.31 -3.33 -31.23
N GLY A 226 -11.47 -2.35 -30.33
CA GLY A 226 -12.60 -1.42 -30.30
C GLY A 226 -12.61 -0.33 -31.38
N LEU A 227 -11.51 -0.14 -32.12
CA LEU A 227 -11.41 0.88 -33.19
C LEU A 227 -11.70 0.35 -34.60
N GLY A 228 -12.04 -0.94 -34.75
CA GLY A 228 -12.16 -1.60 -36.06
C GLY A 228 -13.58 -1.78 -36.63
N LEU A 229 -14.64 -1.34 -35.94
CA LEU A 229 -16.03 -1.66 -36.32
C LEU A 229 -16.90 -0.41 -36.49
N LEU A 230 -16.46 0.54 -37.32
CA LEU A 230 -17.27 1.70 -37.73
C LEU A 230 -16.95 2.16 -39.17
N ALA A 231 -17.18 1.29 -40.15
CA ALA A 231 -17.47 1.61 -41.55
C ALA A 231 -17.71 0.26 -42.25
N ILE A 232 -18.89 -0.10 -42.74
CA ILE A 232 -19.43 0.35 -44.03
C ILE A 232 -20.96 0.13 -44.00
N GLY A 233 -21.71 1.23 -44.03
CA GLY A 233 -23.14 1.23 -44.32
C GLY A 233 -23.38 0.95 -45.80
N ARG A 234 -24.29 0.01 -46.08
CA ARG A 234 -24.67 -0.45 -47.43
C ARG A 234 -25.35 0.67 -48.23
N GLY A 235 -24.70 1.12 -49.32
CA GLY A 235 -25.35 1.92 -50.36
C GLY A 235 -26.08 1.02 -51.34
N VAL A 236 -27.41 0.97 -51.26
CA VAL A 236 -28.27 0.39 -52.31
C VAL A 236 -28.70 1.52 -53.22
N SER A 237 -28.25 1.49 -54.48
CA SER A 237 -28.75 2.36 -55.55
C SER A 237 -29.39 1.52 -56.64
N SER A 238 -30.69 1.70 -56.85
CA SER A 238 -31.35 1.35 -58.12
C SER A 238 -32.14 2.56 -58.64
N PRO A 239 -32.01 2.94 -59.92
CA PRO A 239 -32.82 3.99 -60.50
C PRO A 239 -33.99 3.38 -61.28
N PHE A 240 -35.21 3.79 -60.97
CA PHE A 240 -36.30 3.63 -61.94
C PHE A 240 -37.24 4.83 -61.88
N ARG A 241 -37.25 5.61 -62.97
CA ARG A 241 -38.28 6.61 -63.23
C ARG A 241 -38.55 6.68 -64.72
N ARG A 242 -39.77 6.29 -65.14
CA ARG A 242 -40.57 6.90 -66.21
C ARG A 242 -42.06 6.47 -66.08
N ARG A 243 -42.87 7.42 -65.57
CA ARG A 243 -44.22 7.94 -65.98
C ARG A 243 -45.21 7.05 -66.78
N PRO A 244 -46.52 7.42 -66.90
CA PRO A 244 -47.41 8.25 -66.06
C PRO A 244 -48.86 7.67 -65.92
N ASN A 245 -49.74 8.48 -65.30
CA ASN A 245 -51.18 8.67 -65.58
C ASN A 245 -52.27 8.15 -64.63
N LEU A 246 -53.09 9.14 -64.22
CA LEU A 246 -54.56 9.22 -64.21
C LEU A 246 -55.33 9.09 -62.88
N ALA A 247 -56.16 10.13 -62.68
CA ALA A 247 -57.43 10.22 -61.94
C ALA A 247 -57.45 10.39 -60.39
N THR A 248 -57.70 11.63 -60.00
CA THR A 248 -58.60 12.07 -58.89
C THR A 248 -60.02 11.48 -59.00
N PRO A 249 -60.99 11.69 -58.06
CA PRO A 249 -60.98 12.31 -56.72
C PRO A 249 -61.81 11.54 -55.63
N VAL A 250 -61.99 12.16 -54.45
CA VAL A 250 -63.27 12.28 -53.67
C VAL A 250 -63.21 11.80 -52.20
N LYS A 251 -63.48 12.78 -51.30
CA LYS A 251 -64.28 12.84 -50.03
C LYS A 251 -64.43 11.55 -49.18
N ALA A 252 -64.59 11.53 -47.86
CA ALA A 252 -65.20 12.44 -46.88
C ALA A 252 -64.85 11.88 -45.47
N LYS A 253 -64.59 12.73 -44.45
CA LYS A 253 -65.44 13.02 -43.26
C LYS A 253 -65.66 11.89 -42.23
N THR A 254 -65.48 12.29 -40.96
CA THR A 254 -66.11 11.83 -39.69
C THR A 254 -65.74 10.43 -39.20
N ALA A 255 -65.48 10.18 -37.92
CA ALA A 255 -65.78 10.90 -36.67
C ALA A 255 -64.58 10.85 -35.70
#